data_AF-A0A957JQ78-F1
#
_entry.id   AF-A0A957JQ78-F1
#
_cell.length_a   1.000
_cell.length_b   1.000
_cell.length_c   1.000
_cell.angle_alpha   90.00
_cell.angle_beta   90.00
_cell.angle_gamma   90.00
#
_symmetry.space_group_name_H-M   'P 1'
#
loop_
_entity.id
_entity.type
_entity.pdbx_description
1 polymer ?
#
loop_
_entity_poly.entity_id
_entity_poly.type
_entity_poly.pdbx_seq_one_letter_code
_entity_poly.pdbx_strand_id
1 'polypeptide(L)'
;MILLIALVVGLIYLMVRSQRLEAWWRQRQEARTDQPSRIAQLRERTTEQFQATWQRLRPAQAQRPTPAAFAAWAATAIRIDGETAVWLSSLSPDHLAVLTQFVDEFCTSMGFELNWLLNGQLAENPELAVTLTAVVQHYLQACRLTFAVRDDLLAVNNPQHHDASPRPSLTEIRTKMEHSVKTMLRRNGKTAEHTNNKQPVAES
;
A
#
# COMPACT_ATOMS: atom_id res chain seq x y z
N MET A 1 6.04 65.54 -27.31
CA MET A 1 5.03 64.86 -28.15
C MET A 1 5.32 63.36 -28.31
N ILE A 2 6.54 62.96 -28.69
CA ILE A 2 6.92 61.53 -28.90
C ILE A 2 6.70 60.64 -27.66
N LEU A 3 7.10 61.11 -26.46
CA LEU A 3 6.89 60.39 -25.20
C LEU A 3 5.41 60.09 -24.89
N LEU A 4 4.51 61.02 -25.27
CA LEU A 4 3.08 60.91 -25.01
C LEU A 4 2.45 59.83 -25.91
N ILE A 5 2.88 59.77 -27.18
CA ILE A 5 2.47 58.73 -28.13
C ILE A 5 2.96 57.34 -27.65
N ALA A 6 4.22 57.23 -27.21
CA ALA A 6 4.76 55.97 -26.71
C ALA A 6 4.00 55.45 -25.48
N LEU A 7 3.60 56.35 -24.58
CA LEU A 7 2.84 56.00 -23.38
C LEU A 7 1.43 55.49 -23.73
N VAL A 8 0.74 56.13 -24.68
CA VAL A 8 -0.59 55.70 -25.15
C VAL A 8 -0.51 54.31 -25.80
N VAL A 9 0.49 54.07 -26.65
CA VAL A 9 0.69 52.75 -27.28
C VAL A 9 1.00 51.67 -26.24
N GLY A 10 1.82 51.99 -25.24
CA GLY A 10 2.13 51.08 -24.13
C GLY A 10 0.90 50.68 -23.32
N LEU A 11 0.01 51.64 -23.02
CA LEU A 11 -1.26 51.37 -22.30
C LEU A 11 -2.20 50.49 -23.11
N ILE A 12 -2.35 50.75 -24.42
CA ILE A 12 -3.17 49.92 -25.31
C ILE A 12 -2.63 48.49 -25.36
N TYR A 13 -1.31 48.33 -25.46
CA TYR A 13 -0.68 47.01 -25.44
C TYR A 13 -0.91 46.25 -24.13
N LEU A 14 -0.78 46.94 -22.98
CA LEU A 14 -1.05 46.35 -21.67
C LEU A 14 -2.52 45.92 -21.52
N MET A 15 -3.46 46.72 -22.03
CA MET A 15 -4.89 46.42 -21.97
C MET A 15 -5.28 45.21 -22.84
N VAL A 16 -4.71 45.08 -24.06
CA VAL A 16 -4.95 43.90 -24.91
C VAL A 16 -4.33 42.64 -24.29
N ARG A 17 -3.16 42.77 -23.67
CA ARG A 17 -2.48 41.66 -23.00
C ARG A 17 -3.23 41.20 -21.75
N SER A 18 -3.81 42.10 -20.96
CA SER A 18 -4.60 41.73 -19.79
C SER A 18 -5.88 40.99 -20.19
N GLN A 19 -6.58 41.45 -21.23
CA GLN A 19 -7.78 40.77 -21.74
C GLN A 19 -7.49 39.34 -22.23
N ARG A 20 -6.38 39.13 -22.94
CA ARG A 20 -5.96 37.77 -23.35
C ARG A 20 -5.64 36.87 -22.17
N LEU A 21 -5.02 37.42 -21.14
CA LEU A 21 -4.75 36.67 -19.91
C LEU A 21 -6.05 36.29 -19.21
N GLU A 22 -7.02 37.20 -19.09
CA GLU A 22 -8.33 36.89 -18.49
C GLU A 22 -9.10 35.82 -19.27
N ALA A 23 -9.13 35.89 -20.60
CA ALA A 23 -9.78 34.88 -21.43
C ALA A 23 -9.13 33.50 -21.25
N TRP A 24 -7.79 33.45 -21.21
CA TRP A 24 -7.05 32.22 -20.96
C TRP A 24 -7.28 31.67 -19.54
N TRP A 25 -7.38 32.55 -18.53
CA TRP A 25 -7.69 32.16 -17.16
C TRP A 25 -9.11 31.60 -17.02
N ARG A 26 -10.12 32.19 -17.68
CA ARG A 26 -11.49 31.69 -17.69
C ARG A 26 -11.57 30.30 -18.33
N GLN A 27 -10.93 30.11 -19.48
CA GLN A 27 -10.88 28.80 -20.15
C GLN A 27 -10.22 27.71 -19.28
N ARG A 28 -9.20 28.08 -18.49
CA ARG A 28 -8.58 27.16 -17.52
C ARG A 28 -9.47 26.84 -16.33
N GLN A 29 -10.33 27.75 -15.90
CA GLN A 29 -11.28 27.48 -14.81
C GLN A 29 -12.41 26.55 -15.27
N GLU A 30 -12.92 26.74 -16.47
CA GLU A 30 -13.92 25.84 -17.08
C GLU A 30 -13.35 24.42 -17.26
N ALA A 31 -12.12 24.29 -17.78
CA ALA A 31 -11.46 22.99 -17.91
C ALA A 31 -11.22 22.28 -16.56
N ARG A 32 -11.03 23.03 -15.47
CA ARG A 32 -10.88 22.46 -14.11
C ARG A 32 -12.20 22.03 -13.49
N THR A 33 -13.32 22.66 -13.84
CA THR A 33 -14.64 22.29 -13.33
C THR A 33 -15.22 21.06 -14.02
N ASP A 34 -14.78 20.74 -15.24
CA ASP A 34 -15.12 19.52 -15.97
C ASP A 34 -14.26 18.29 -15.62
N GLN A 35 -13.10 18.49 -14.99
CA GLN A 35 -12.23 17.39 -14.57
C GLN A 35 -12.83 16.48 -13.48
N PRO A 36 -13.52 16.98 -12.43
CA PRO A 36 -14.14 16.11 -11.42
C PRO A 36 -15.25 15.23 -11.98
N SER A 37 -16.02 15.69 -12.98
CA SER A 37 -17.08 14.88 -13.61
C SER A 37 -16.50 13.72 -14.44
N ARG A 38 -15.39 13.94 -15.14
CA ARG A 38 -14.68 12.86 -15.86
C ARG A 38 -14.09 11.80 -14.95
N ILE A 39 -13.47 12.21 -13.83
CA ILE A 39 -12.92 11.26 -12.86
C ILE A 39 -14.05 10.45 -12.20
N ALA A 40 -15.17 11.09 -11.86
CA ALA A 40 -16.35 10.41 -11.34
C ALA A 40 -16.93 9.40 -12.33
N GLN A 41 -17.11 9.79 -13.60
CA GLN A 41 -17.60 8.90 -14.66
C GLN A 41 -16.66 7.73 -14.93
N LEU A 42 -15.34 7.95 -14.91
CA LEU A 42 -14.37 6.87 -15.07
C LEU A 42 -14.46 5.88 -13.91
N ARG A 43 -14.57 6.37 -12.67
CA ARG A 43 -14.76 5.55 -11.47
C ARG A 43 -16.06 4.75 -11.52
N GLU A 44 -17.14 5.38 -11.94
CA GLU A 44 -18.45 4.73 -12.09
C GLU A 44 -18.38 3.60 -13.13
N ARG A 45 -17.83 3.86 -14.33
CA ARG A 45 -17.62 2.82 -15.35
C ARG A 45 -16.73 1.68 -14.87
N THR A 46 -15.64 1.97 -14.15
CA THR A 46 -14.79 0.91 -13.60
C THR A 46 -15.53 0.11 -12.54
N THR A 47 -16.34 0.76 -11.71
CA THR A 47 -17.14 0.08 -10.68
C THR A 47 -18.21 -0.82 -11.30
N GLU A 48 -18.89 -0.36 -12.36
CA GLU A 48 -19.87 -1.15 -13.11
C GLU A 48 -19.24 -2.36 -13.80
N GLN A 49 -18.12 -2.17 -14.49
CA GLN A 49 -17.39 -3.26 -15.15
C GLN A 49 -16.88 -4.28 -14.15
N PHE A 50 -16.36 -3.79 -13.02
CA PHE A 50 -15.94 -4.63 -11.91
C PHE A 50 -17.14 -5.44 -11.40
N GLN A 51 -18.24 -4.78 -11.04
CA GLN A 51 -19.44 -5.42 -10.47
C GLN A 51 -20.07 -6.45 -11.41
N ALA A 52 -20.13 -6.17 -12.71
CA ALA A 52 -20.60 -7.14 -13.71
C ALA A 52 -19.68 -8.37 -13.80
N THR A 53 -18.36 -8.17 -13.70
CA THR A 53 -17.38 -9.25 -13.67
C THR A 53 -17.50 -10.06 -12.36
N TRP A 54 -17.73 -9.41 -11.22
CA TRP A 54 -17.96 -10.08 -9.93
C TRP A 54 -19.19 -10.96 -9.93
N GLN A 55 -20.30 -10.50 -10.50
CA GLN A 55 -21.52 -11.29 -10.57
C GLN A 55 -21.35 -12.55 -11.42
N ARG A 56 -20.48 -12.51 -12.45
CA ARG A 56 -20.15 -13.69 -13.27
C ARG A 56 -19.27 -14.69 -12.53
N LEU A 57 -18.35 -14.19 -11.70
CA LEU A 57 -17.37 -15.01 -11.01
C LEU A 57 -17.88 -15.61 -9.70
N ARG A 58 -18.99 -15.14 -9.14
CA ARG A 58 -19.56 -15.65 -7.88
C ARG A 58 -20.35 -16.96 -8.13
N PRO A 59 -19.81 -18.16 -7.82
CA PRO A 59 -20.62 -19.37 -7.87
C PRO A 59 -21.72 -19.32 -6.79
N ALA A 60 -22.86 -19.95 -7.08
CA ALA A 60 -24.02 -19.98 -6.17
C ALA A 60 -23.71 -20.62 -4.80
N GLN A 61 -22.61 -21.39 -4.69
CA GLN A 61 -22.10 -22.00 -3.46
C GLN A 61 -20.57 -22.11 -3.56
N ALA A 62 -19.86 -21.07 -3.14
CA ALA A 62 -18.42 -21.17 -2.97
C ALA A 62 -18.11 -22.12 -1.81
N GLN A 63 -17.41 -23.22 -2.11
CA GLN A 63 -17.02 -24.20 -1.11
C GLN A 63 -15.99 -23.56 -0.16
N ARG A 64 -16.19 -23.60 1.16
CA ARG A 64 -15.27 -22.93 2.09
C ARG A 64 -13.82 -23.39 1.91
N PRO A 65 -12.84 -22.47 1.96
CA PRO A 65 -11.44 -22.82 1.81
C PRO A 65 -11.01 -23.76 2.94
N THR A 66 -10.27 -24.82 2.61
CA THR A 66 -9.75 -25.73 3.63
C THR A 66 -8.39 -25.21 4.15
N PRO A 67 -8.05 -25.44 5.43
CA PRO A 67 -6.77 -24.99 5.98
C PRO A 67 -5.56 -25.59 5.24
N ALA A 68 -5.69 -26.82 4.75
CA ALA A 68 -4.65 -27.50 3.97
C ALA A 68 -4.45 -26.85 2.60
N ALA A 69 -5.53 -26.52 1.88
CA ALA A 69 -5.43 -25.83 0.59
C ALA A 69 -4.83 -24.42 0.77
N PHE A 70 -5.24 -23.72 1.82
CA PHE A 70 -4.68 -22.41 2.17
C PHE A 70 -3.18 -22.48 2.46
N ALA A 71 -2.72 -23.43 3.29
CA ALA A 71 -1.30 -23.57 3.60
C ALA A 71 -0.46 -23.95 2.37
N ALA A 72 -0.96 -24.88 1.53
CA ALA A 72 -0.28 -25.27 0.29
C ALA A 72 -0.16 -24.10 -0.69
N TRP A 73 -1.24 -23.32 -0.83
CA TRP A 73 -1.23 -22.10 -1.63
C TRP A 73 -0.27 -21.05 -1.06
N ALA A 74 -0.32 -20.78 0.25
CA ALA A 74 0.54 -19.79 0.89
C ALA A 74 2.04 -20.11 0.72
N ALA A 75 2.41 -21.40 0.73
CA ALA A 75 3.77 -21.86 0.51
C ALA A 75 4.29 -21.62 -0.93
N THR A 76 3.40 -21.47 -1.91
CA THR A 76 3.76 -21.41 -3.34
C THR A 76 3.50 -20.03 -3.96
N ALA A 77 2.36 -19.42 -3.65
CA ALA A 77 1.89 -18.19 -4.29
C ALA A 77 2.51 -16.94 -3.67
N ILE A 78 2.81 -16.99 -2.37
CA ILE A 78 3.22 -15.80 -1.66
C ILE A 78 4.75 -15.76 -1.65
N ARG A 79 5.33 -14.67 -2.17
CA ARG A 79 6.72 -14.32 -1.91
C ARG A 79 6.83 -13.75 -0.51
N ILE A 80 6.52 -14.59 0.46
CA ILE A 80 6.52 -14.20 1.86
C ILE A 80 7.96 -13.86 2.25
N ASP A 81 8.14 -12.80 3.03
CA ASP A 81 9.36 -12.67 3.83
C ASP A 81 9.60 -13.97 4.62
N GLY A 82 10.86 -14.39 4.75
CA GLY A 82 11.17 -15.67 5.38
C GLY A 82 10.55 -15.83 6.78
N GLU A 83 10.38 -14.73 7.51
CA GLU A 83 9.75 -14.74 8.84
C GLU A 83 8.27 -15.13 8.81
N THR A 84 7.49 -14.57 7.89
CA THR A 84 6.06 -14.86 7.83
C THR A 84 5.80 -16.28 7.29
N ALA A 85 6.68 -16.82 6.44
CA ALA A 85 6.62 -18.23 6.02
C ALA A 85 6.90 -19.18 7.20
N VAL A 86 7.93 -18.89 7.99
CA VAL A 86 8.28 -19.67 9.20
C VAL A 86 7.17 -19.56 10.25
N TRP A 87 6.57 -18.38 10.41
CA TRP A 87 5.43 -18.20 11.31
C TRP A 87 4.22 -19.03 10.88
N LEU A 88 3.87 -19.04 9.59
CA LEU A 88 2.75 -19.85 9.10
C LEU A 88 2.99 -21.36 9.31
N SER A 89 4.21 -21.83 9.10
CA SER A 89 4.54 -23.26 9.29
C SER A 89 4.65 -23.68 10.75
N SER A 90 4.77 -22.73 11.69
CA SER A 90 4.80 -23.01 13.13
C SER A 90 3.41 -23.03 13.78
N LEU A 91 2.36 -22.64 13.05
CA LEU A 91 0.99 -22.68 13.56
C LEU A 91 0.50 -24.12 13.75
N SER A 92 -0.20 -24.37 14.85
CA SER A 92 -0.95 -25.62 15.04
C SER A 92 -2.08 -25.72 14.01
N PRO A 93 -2.59 -26.93 13.71
CA PRO A 93 -3.72 -27.11 12.80
C PRO A 93 -4.95 -26.27 13.18
N ASP A 94 -5.25 -26.14 14.47
CA ASP A 94 -6.37 -25.34 14.97
C ASP A 94 -6.16 -23.84 14.71
N HIS A 95 -4.96 -23.32 14.99
CA HIS A 95 -4.63 -21.92 14.72
C HIS A 95 -4.61 -21.62 13.22
N LEU A 96 -4.13 -22.56 12.40
CA LEU A 96 -4.15 -22.44 10.95
C LEU A 96 -5.60 -22.42 10.42
N ALA A 97 -6.50 -23.21 10.99
CA ALA A 97 -7.91 -23.20 10.62
C ALA A 97 -8.59 -21.88 10.94
N VAL A 98 -8.35 -21.35 12.15
CA VAL A 98 -8.86 -20.02 12.55
C VAL A 98 -8.29 -18.91 11.67
N LEU A 99 -6.98 -18.95 11.38
CA LEU A 99 -6.36 -17.98 10.49
C LEU A 99 -6.96 -18.05 9.08
N THR A 100 -7.18 -19.25 8.56
CA THR A 100 -7.81 -19.46 7.25
C THR A 100 -9.20 -18.83 7.20
N GLN A 101 -9.99 -18.98 8.26
CA GLN A 101 -11.30 -18.33 8.37
C GLN A 101 -11.17 -16.80 8.36
N PHE A 102 -10.26 -16.22 9.15
CA PHE A 102 -10.08 -14.76 9.17
C PHE A 102 -9.61 -14.20 7.82
N VAL A 103 -8.73 -14.93 7.12
CA VAL A 103 -8.30 -14.54 5.78
C VAL A 103 -9.47 -14.61 4.79
N ASP A 104 -10.30 -15.64 4.87
CA ASP A 104 -11.49 -15.78 4.01
C ASP A 104 -12.51 -14.67 4.26
N GLU A 105 -12.78 -14.34 5.53
CA GLU A 105 -13.64 -13.23 5.94
C GLU A 105 -13.06 -11.88 5.46
N PHE A 106 -11.75 -11.69 5.59
CA PHE A 106 -11.07 -10.49 5.09
C PHE A 106 -11.21 -10.37 3.57
N CYS A 107 -10.93 -11.43 2.80
CA CYS A 107 -11.11 -11.45 1.35
C CYS A 107 -12.55 -11.09 1.00
N THR A 108 -13.52 -11.71 1.66
CA THR A 108 -14.95 -11.49 1.44
C THR A 108 -15.32 -10.03 1.71
N SER A 109 -14.79 -9.43 2.78
CA SER A 109 -15.00 -8.01 3.11
C SER A 109 -14.40 -7.05 2.06
N MET A 110 -13.31 -7.46 1.40
CA MET A 110 -12.69 -6.75 0.29
C MET A 110 -13.41 -7.00 -1.05
N GLY A 111 -14.47 -7.80 -1.03
CA GLY A 111 -15.30 -8.09 -2.19
C GLY A 111 -14.83 -9.26 -3.04
N PHE A 112 -13.91 -10.12 -2.55
CA PHE A 112 -13.43 -11.29 -3.28
C PHE A 112 -13.36 -12.56 -2.44
N GLU A 113 -13.27 -13.73 -3.07
CA GLU A 113 -13.25 -15.01 -2.34
C GLU A 113 -11.83 -15.60 -2.33
N LEU A 114 -11.40 -16.12 -1.18
CA LEU A 114 -10.07 -16.73 -1.06
C LEU A 114 -9.91 -17.91 -2.03
N ASN A 115 -10.97 -18.70 -2.24
CA ASN A 115 -10.96 -19.83 -3.17
C ASN A 115 -10.60 -19.47 -4.61
N TRP A 116 -10.83 -18.23 -5.03
CA TRP A 116 -10.47 -17.81 -6.38
C TRP A 116 -8.97 -17.85 -6.58
N LEU A 117 -8.21 -17.56 -5.51
CA LEU A 117 -6.76 -17.69 -5.46
C LEU A 117 -6.34 -19.15 -5.29
N LEU A 118 -6.99 -19.90 -4.39
CA LEU A 118 -6.62 -21.29 -4.10
C LEU A 118 -6.82 -22.22 -5.29
N ASN A 119 -7.92 -22.04 -6.02
CA ASN A 119 -8.33 -22.93 -7.12
C ASN A 119 -7.90 -22.42 -8.50
N GLY A 120 -7.12 -21.33 -8.57
CA GLY A 120 -6.67 -20.76 -9.84
C GLY A 120 -7.78 -20.22 -10.73
N GLN A 121 -8.93 -19.83 -10.17
CA GLN A 121 -10.06 -19.28 -10.94
C GLN A 121 -9.74 -17.95 -11.62
N LEU A 122 -8.63 -17.32 -11.22
CA LEU A 122 -8.11 -16.08 -11.81
C LEU A 122 -7.09 -16.34 -12.94
N ALA A 123 -6.99 -17.55 -13.48
CA ALA A 123 -6.08 -17.88 -14.58
C ALA A 123 -6.27 -16.98 -15.81
N GLU A 124 -7.50 -16.53 -16.08
CA GLU A 124 -7.81 -15.62 -17.18
C GLU A 124 -7.35 -14.17 -16.93
N ASN A 125 -7.07 -13.81 -15.67
CA ASN A 125 -6.69 -12.45 -15.26
C ASN A 125 -5.47 -12.49 -14.31
N PRO A 126 -4.26 -12.80 -14.81
CA PRO A 126 -3.08 -13.00 -13.98
C PRO A 126 -2.65 -11.74 -13.21
N GLU A 127 -2.84 -10.55 -13.78
CA GLU A 127 -2.55 -9.28 -13.09
C GLU A 127 -3.42 -9.09 -11.84
N LEU A 128 -4.70 -9.49 -11.93
CA LEU A 128 -5.62 -9.47 -10.80
C LEU A 128 -5.21 -10.50 -9.75
N ALA A 129 -4.82 -11.72 -10.16
CA ALA A 129 -4.33 -12.76 -9.26
C ALA A 129 -3.09 -12.29 -8.46
N VAL A 130 -2.12 -11.65 -9.13
CA VAL A 130 -0.93 -11.08 -8.49
C VAL A 130 -1.32 -10.00 -7.47
N THR A 131 -2.22 -9.10 -7.86
CA THR A 131 -2.67 -8.00 -6.98
C THR A 131 -3.39 -8.54 -5.74
N LEU A 132 -4.33 -9.46 -5.90
CA LEU A 132 -5.07 -10.06 -4.79
C LEU A 132 -4.15 -10.91 -3.89
N THR A 133 -3.17 -11.61 -4.47
CA THR A 133 -2.14 -12.32 -3.69
C THR A 133 -1.34 -11.36 -2.81
N ALA A 134 -0.93 -10.21 -3.35
CA ALA A 134 -0.21 -9.19 -2.58
C ALA A 134 -1.06 -8.61 -1.43
N VAL A 135 -2.36 -8.42 -1.66
CA VAL A 135 -3.30 -7.96 -0.61
C VAL A 135 -3.39 -8.98 0.53
N VAL A 136 -3.55 -10.27 0.22
CA VAL A 136 -3.58 -11.33 1.24
C VAL A 136 -2.23 -11.44 1.96
N GLN A 137 -1.12 -11.27 1.24
CA GLN A 137 0.22 -11.26 1.82
C GLN A 137 0.37 -10.15 2.88
N HIS A 138 -0.04 -8.93 2.57
CA HIS A 138 0.03 -7.82 3.51
C HIS A 138 -0.84 -8.06 4.75
N TYR A 139 -2.02 -8.66 4.57
CA TYR A 139 -2.87 -9.03 5.69
C TYR A 139 -2.21 -10.07 6.61
N LEU A 140 -1.54 -11.08 6.04
CA LEU A 140 -0.82 -12.09 6.81
C LEU A 140 0.37 -11.51 7.58
N GLN A 141 1.10 -10.57 6.98
CA GLN A 141 2.16 -9.83 7.66
C GLN A 141 1.62 -9.04 8.86
N ALA A 142 0.49 -8.34 8.68
CA ALA A 142 -0.16 -7.61 9.76
C ALA A 142 -0.64 -8.53 10.89
N CYS A 143 -1.20 -9.69 10.55
CA CYS A 143 -1.57 -10.71 11.53
C CYS A 143 -0.35 -11.14 12.35
N ARG A 144 0.75 -11.55 11.69
CA ARG A 144 1.97 -11.96 12.39
C ARG A 144 2.49 -10.89 13.36
N LEU A 145 2.57 -9.64 12.91
CA LEU A 145 3.03 -8.54 13.75
C LEU A 145 2.13 -8.35 14.97
N THR A 146 0.81 -8.52 14.81
CA THR A 146 -0.15 -8.45 15.90
C THR A 146 0.07 -9.56 16.92
N PHE A 147 0.35 -10.80 16.47
CA PHE A 147 0.69 -11.90 17.36
C PHE A 147 2.01 -11.65 18.12
N ALA A 148 3.04 -11.18 17.43
CA ALA A 148 4.32 -10.85 18.06
C ALA A 148 4.16 -9.78 19.15
N VAL A 149 3.42 -8.69 18.86
CA VAL A 149 3.15 -7.63 19.84
C VAL A 149 2.34 -8.15 21.02
N ARG A 150 1.36 -9.05 20.79
CA ARG A 150 0.59 -9.65 21.88
C ARG A 150 1.49 -10.45 22.81
N ASP A 151 2.39 -11.26 22.26
CA ASP A 151 3.29 -12.11 23.04
C ASP A 151 4.29 -11.24 23.84
N ASP A 152 4.79 -10.15 23.24
CA ASP A 152 5.61 -9.14 23.94
C ASP A 152 4.84 -8.48 25.11
N LEU A 153 3.56 -8.12 24.89
CA LEU A 153 2.71 -7.55 25.94
C LEU A 153 2.44 -8.52 27.07
N LEU A 154 2.24 -9.82 26.76
CA LEU A 154 2.08 -10.86 27.77
C LEU A 154 3.37 -11.07 28.58
N ALA A 155 4.53 -10.99 27.93
CA ALA A 155 5.82 -11.07 28.62
C ALA A 155 6.03 -9.90 29.58
N VAL A 156 5.67 -8.67 29.18
CA VAL A 156 5.73 -7.48 30.04
C VAL A 156 4.75 -7.55 31.20
N ASN A 157 3.55 -8.07 30.97
CA ASN A 157 2.50 -8.13 31.99
C ASN A 157 2.63 -9.33 32.94
N ASN A 158 3.56 -10.26 32.73
CA ASN A 158 3.78 -11.38 33.62
C ASN A 158 4.64 -10.96 34.84
N PRO A 159 4.05 -10.82 36.04
CA PRO A 159 4.76 -10.28 37.21
C PRO A 159 5.90 -11.18 37.70
N GLN A 160 5.94 -12.46 37.34
CA GLN A 160 7.03 -13.36 37.71
C GLN A 160 8.38 -12.98 37.07
N HIS A 161 8.38 -12.21 35.97
CA HIS A 161 9.60 -11.67 35.38
C HIS A 161 10.08 -10.36 36.03
N HIS A 162 9.29 -9.73 36.90
CA HIS A 162 9.67 -8.47 37.54
C HIS A 162 10.68 -8.61 38.68
N ASP A 163 10.85 -9.80 39.27
CA ASP A 163 11.75 -9.99 40.42
C ASP A 163 13.20 -10.36 40.05
N ALA A 164 13.49 -10.66 38.77
CA ALA A 164 14.80 -11.19 38.36
C ALA A 164 15.63 -10.25 37.44
N SER A 165 15.09 -9.12 36.99
CA SER A 165 15.85 -8.13 36.22
C SER A 165 15.76 -6.76 36.89
N PRO A 166 16.88 -6.13 37.28
CA PRO A 166 16.84 -4.77 37.78
C PRO A 166 16.18 -3.89 36.72
N ARG A 167 15.12 -3.17 37.11
CA ARG A 167 14.44 -2.23 36.22
C ARG A 167 15.50 -1.32 35.59
N PRO A 168 15.65 -1.29 34.26
CA PRO A 168 16.59 -0.37 33.63
C PRO A 168 16.19 1.04 34.06
N SER A 169 17.18 1.76 34.59
CA SER A 169 16.97 3.14 35.01
C SER A 169 16.46 3.97 33.83
N LEU A 170 15.66 5.00 34.08
CA LEU A 170 15.20 5.93 33.02
C LEU A 170 16.38 6.49 32.20
N THR A 171 17.54 6.63 32.84
CA THR A 171 18.81 7.01 32.19
C THR A 171 19.29 5.99 31.17
N GLU A 172 19.12 4.69 31.43
CA GLU A 172 19.53 3.61 30.53
C GLU A 172 18.58 3.45 29.34
N ILE A 173 17.28 3.63 29.56
CA ILE A 173 16.28 3.66 28.48
C ILE A 173 16.58 4.84 27.54
N ARG A 174 16.88 6.02 28.11
CA ARG A 174 17.22 7.22 27.34
C ARG A 174 18.48 7.03 26.50
N THR A 175 19.58 6.53 27.08
CA THR A 175 20.83 6.32 26.33
C THR A 175 20.67 5.29 25.22
N LYS A 176 19.88 4.22 25.45
CA LYS A 176 19.59 3.21 24.45
C LYS A 176 18.74 3.78 23.29
N MET A 177 17.76 4.63 23.59
CA MET A 177 16.99 5.35 22.57
C MET A 177 17.88 6.29 21.75
N GLU A 178 18.71 7.11 22.40
CA GLU A 178 19.61 8.04 21.72
C GLU A 178 20.58 7.31 20.79
N HIS A 179 21.11 6.15 21.22
CA HIS A 179 21.96 5.31 20.39
C HIS A 179 21.21 4.69 19.19
N SER A 180 19.98 4.21 19.40
CA SER A 180 19.14 3.65 18.32
C SER A 180 18.78 4.70 17.27
N VAL A 181 18.42 5.91 17.70
CA VAL A 181 18.14 7.02 16.78
C VAL A 181 19.38 7.42 15.99
N LYS A 182 20.54 7.51 16.65
CA LYS A 182 21.81 7.85 15.99
C LYS A 182 22.25 6.80 14.96
N THR A 183 22.00 5.52 15.22
CA THR A 183 22.30 4.44 14.27
C THR A 183 21.33 4.42 13.09
N MET A 184 20.04 4.71 13.30
CA MET A 184 19.08 4.88 12.19
C MET A 184 19.42 6.07 11.29
N LEU A 185 19.77 7.22 11.87
CA LEU A 185 20.17 8.41 11.11
C LEU A 185 21.45 8.15 10.28
N ARG A 186 22.43 7.46 10.84
CA ARG A 186 23.67 7.11 10.12
C ARG A 186 23.43 6.13 8.97
N ARG A 187 22.45 5.23 9.11
CA ARG A 187 22.07 4.29 8.04
C ARG A 187 21.37 5.02 6.88
N ASN A 188 20.49 5.99 7.18
CA ASN A 188 19.77 6.74 6.15
C ASN A 188 20.62 7.82 5.44
N GLY A 189 21.61 8.39 6.12
CA GLY A 189 22.53 9.36 5.48
C GLY A 189 23.45 8.74 4.43
N LYS A 190 23.80 7.47 4.57
CA LYS A 190 24.72 6.77 3.66
C LYS A 190 24.08 6.36 2.32
N THR A 191 22.76 6.33 2.24
CA THR A 191 22.01 5.98 1.01
C THR A 191 21.85 7.14 0.03
N ALA A 192 22.19 8.39 0.41
CA ALA A 192 22.02 9.56 -0.46
C ALA A 192 23.23 9.85 -1.38
N GLU A 193 24.40 9.23 -1.18
CA GLU A 193 25.65 9.55 -1.91
C GLU A 193 26.03 8.57 -3.03
N HIS A 194 25.18 7.59 -3.39
CA HIS A 194 25.59 6.53 -4.35
C HIS A 194 24.80 6.46 -5.67
N THR A 195 24.02 7.49 -6.02
CA THR A 195 23.31 7.53 -7.31
C THR A 195 23.66 8.78 -8.13
N ASN A 196 24.94 8.98 -8.43
CA ASN A 196 25.32 9.84 -9.55
C ASN A 196 26.64 9.38 -10.19
N ASN A 197 26.65 8.18 -10.75
CA ASN A 197 27.68 7.78 -11.70
C ASN A 197 27.01 7.52 -13.06
N LYS A 198 26.86 8.59 -13.85
CA LYS A 198 26.46 8.52 -15.25
C LYS A 198 27.61 7.90 -16.04
N GLN A 199 27.40 6.67 -16.51
CA GLN A 199 28.29 6.02 -17.46
C GLN A 199 28.01 6.57 -18.87
N PRO A 200 29.00 7.08 -19.61
CA PRO A 200 28.80 7.54 -20.98
C PRO A 200 28.57 6.35 -21.91
N VAL A 201 27.46 6.38 -22.65
CA VAL A 201 27.20 5.46 -23.76
C VAL A 201 28.10 5.87 -24.92
N ALA A 202 28.99 4.97 -25.33
CA ALA A 202 29.74 5.08 -26.57
C ALA A 202 28.82 4.66 -27.71
N GLU A 203 28.58 5.57 -28.65
CA GLU A 203 27.95 5.28 -29.94
C GLU A 203 28.98 4.57 -30.84
N SER A 204 28.55 3.51 -31.51
CA SER A 204 29.23 2.86 -32.64
C SER A 204 28.17 2.42 -33.64
#